data_AF-A0A7Z9TT89-F1
#
_entry.id   AF-A0A7Z9TT89-F1
#
_cell.length_a   1.000
_cell.length_b   1.000
_cell.length_c   1.000
_cell.angle_alpha   90.00
_cell.angle_beta   90.00
_cell.angle_gamma   90.00
#
_symmetry.space_group_name_H-M   'P 1'
#
loop_
_entity.id
_entity.type
_entity.pdbx_description
1 polymer ?
#
loop_
_entity_poly.entity_id
_entity_poly.type
_entity_poly.pdbx_seq_one_letter_code
_entity_poly.pdbx_strand_id
1 'polypeptide(L)'
;GADVVGMTSVPEVVLAKELGLCYASVGFVVNMATGMESGPIQLESSGDILVRNKEKVNRMFFDIFSKTLDQQNCRCADSIVCL
;
A
#
# COMPACT_ATOMS: atom_id res chain seq x y z
N GLY A 1 13.84 7.88 9.71
CA GLY A 1 13.69 6.41 9.64
C GLY A 1 12.54 6.07 8.71
N ALA A 2 12.16 4.81 8.61
CA ALA A 2 10.90 4.40 7.98
C ALA A 2 9.79 4.32 9.05
N ASP A 3 8.55 4.62 8.67
CA ASP A 3 7.39 4.55 9.58
C ASP A 3 6.70 3.17 9.53
N VAL A 4 6.77 2.49 8.39
CA VAL A 4 6.17 1.17 8.15
C VAL A 4 7.11 0.30 7.33
N VAL A 5 6.95 -1.03 7.43
CA VAL A 5 7.72 -2.00 6.66
C VAL A 5 6.79 -3.02 6.01
N GLY A 6 7.12 -3.42 4.79
CA GLY A 6 6.41 -4.42 4.01
C GLY A 6 7.32 -5.03 2.96
N MET A 7 6.86 -6.09 2.29
CA MET A 7 7.68 -6.89 1.38
C MET A 7 7.23 -6.81 -0.10
N THR A 8 6.09 -6.18 -0.39
CA THR A 8 5.47 -6.24 -1.72
C THR A 8 5.64 -4.96 -2.55
N SER A 9 5.88 -3.81 -1.93
CA SER A 9 5.87 -2.52 -2.64
C SER A 9 6.99 -2.36 -3.67
N VAL A 10 8.15 -2.97 -3.46
CA VAL A 10 9.27 -2.99 -4.42
C VAL A 10 9.45 -4.43 -4.89
N PRO A 11 9.51 -4.71 -6.21
CA PRO A 11 9.64 -3.76 -7.32
C PRO A 11 8.33 -3.20 -7.89
N GLU A 12 7.17 -3.52 -7.34
CA GLU A 12 5.85 -3.17 -7.91
C GLU A 12 5.70 -1.68 -8.24
N VAL A 13 6.05 -0.78 -7.31
CA VAL A 13 5.96 0.68 -7.50
C VAL A 13 6.88 1.20 -8.60
N VAL A 14 8.03 0.53 -8.80
CA VAL A 14 9.00 0.91 -9.83
C VAL A 14 8.44 0.55 -11.20
N LEU A 15 7.94 -0.68 -11.35
CA LEU A 15 7.32 -1.15 -12.58
C LEU A 15 6.07 -0.33 -12.96
N ALA A 16 5.22 0.01 -11.98
CA ALA A 16 4.06 0.86 -12.22
C ALA A 16 4.47 2.23 -12.78
N LYS A 17 5.57 2.80 -12.29
CA LYS A 17 6.12 4.07 -12.77
C LYS A 17 6.75 3.94 -14.16
N GLU A 18 7.48 2.86 -14.43
CA GLU A 18 8.02 2.56 -15.78
C GLU A 18 6.91 2.47 -16.84
N LEU A 19 5.72 1.99 -16.45
CA LEU A 19 4.53 1.92 -17.31
C LEU A 19 3.71 3.23 -17.35
N GLY A 20 4.15 4.29 -16.67
CA GLY A 20 3.43 5.57 -16.61
C GLY A 20 2.11 5.54 -15.84
N LEU A 21 1.91 4.54 -14.95
CA LEU A 21 0.67 4.37 -14.19
C LEU A 21 0.68 5.18 -12.89
N CYS A 22 -0.40 5.92 -12.61
CA CYS A 22 -0.61 6.53 -11.30
C CYS A 22 -0.80 5.45 -10.24
N TYR A 23 0.16 5.32 -9.32
CA TYR A 23 0.20 4.26 -8.31
C TYR A 23 0.09 4.84 -6.90
N ALA A 24 -0.71 4.19 -6.05
CA ALA A 24 -0.76 4.42 -4.61
C ALA A 24 -0.97 3.07 -3.91
N SER A 25 -0.33 2.87 -2.76
CA SER A 25 -0.54 1.69 -1.93
C SER A 25 -1.33 2.02 -0.67
N VAL A 26 -2.20 1.09 -0.26
CA VAL A 26 -2.91 1.12 1.01
C VAL A 26 -2.53 -0.14 1.78
N GLY A 27 -1.78 0.03 2.88
CA GLY A 27 -1.32 -1.05 3.73
C GLY A 27 -2.11 -1.14 5.04
N PHE A 28 -2.18 -2.34 5.60
CA PHE A 28 -2.68 -2.57 6.96
C PHE A 28 -1.49 -2.73 7.91
N VAL A 29 -1.50 -2.00 9.02
CA VAL A 29 -0.54 -2.24 10.11
C VAL A 29 -1.01 -3.46 10.89
N VAL A 30 -0.37 -4.60 10.66
CA VAL A 30 -0.75 -5.89 11.24
C VAL A 30 0.10 -6.30 12.45
N ASN A 31 1.25 -5.66 12.67
CA ASN A 31 2.11 -5.82 13.84
C ASN A 31 3.10 -4.64 13.92
N MET A 32 3.86 -4.56 15.02
CA MET A 32 4.86 -3.52 15.25
C MET A 32 6.27 -3.89 14.76
N ALA A 33 6.44 -4.80 13.80
CA ALA A 33 7.73 -5.25 13.28
C ALA A 33 8.70 -5.82 14.35
N THR A 34 9.78 -6.45 13.89
CA THR A 34 10.77 -7.06 14.79
C THR A 34 11.45 -5.97 15.63
N GLY A 35 11.45 -6.15 16.94
CA GLY A 35 12.22 -5.31 17.86
C GLY A 35 11.51 -4.05 18.35
N MET A 36 10.27 -3.76 17.92
CA MET A 36 9.45 -2.70 18.54
C MET A 36 8.47 -3.24 19.58
N GLU A 37 8.17 -4.54 19.55
CA GLU A 37 7.38 -5.23 20.57
C GLU A 37 8.16 -6.41 21.17
N SER A 38 7.82 -6.76 22.41
CA SER A 38 8.41 -7.90 23.12
C SER A 38 7.75 -9.20 22.68
N GLY A 39 8.55 -10.14 22.17
CA GLY A 39 8.07 -11.48 21.77
C GLY A 39 8.24 -11.77 20.27
N PRO A 40 8.00 -13.01 19.84
CA PRO A 40 8.10 -13.40 18.44
C PRO A 40 6.94 -12.81 17.62
N ILE A 41 7.21 -12.50 16.34
CA ILE A 41 6.15 -12.08 15.40
C ILE A 41 5.20 -13.24 15.19
N GLN A 42 3.95 -13.09 15.62
CA GLN A 42 2.89 -14.07 15.42
C GLN A 42 2.16 -13.78 14.10
N LEU A 43 2.52 -14.53 13.05
CA LEU A 43 1.92 -14.41 11.72
C LEU A 43 0.40 -14.66 11.74
N GLU A 44 -0.05 -15.59 12.58
CA GLU A 44 -1.47 -15.99 12.66
C GLU A 44 -2.41 -14.88 13.15
N SER A 45 -1.90 -13.90 13.92
CA SER A 45 -2.71 -12.78 14.44
C SER A 45 -3.06 -11.72 13.38
N SER A 46 -2.38 -11.74 12.23
CA SER A 46 -2.54 -10.71 11.19
C SER A 46 -3.88 -10.80 10.45
N GLY A 47 -4.48 -11.99 10.41
CA GLY A 47 -5.75 -12.24 9.72
C GLY A 47 -6.94 -11.49 10.32
N ASP A 48 -6.99 -11.41 11.66
CA ASP A 48 -8.12 -10.78 12.37
C ASP A 48 -8.16 -9.27 12.15
N ILE A 49 -6.98 -8.62 12.11
CA ILE A 49 -6.86 -7.19 11.82
C ILE A 49 -7.34 -6.90 10.40
N LEU A 50 -7.01 -7.78 9.46
CA LEU A 50 -7.44 -7.65 8.07
C LEU A 50 -8.96 -7.78 7.96
N VAL A 51 -9.56 -8.81 8.57
CA VAL A 51 -11.02 -9.02 8.57
C VAL A 51 -11.74 -7.82 9.20
N ARG A 52 -11.26 -7.33 10.34
CA ARG A 52 -11.85 -6.19 11.06
C ARG A 52 -11.84 -4.89 10.25
N ASN A 53 -10.80 -4.67 9.45
CA ASN A 53 -10.63 -3.42 8.71
C ASN A 53 -11.04 -3.51 7.23
N LYS A 54 -11.36 -4.71 6.72
CA LYS A 54 -11.77 -4.96 5.34
C LYS A 54 -12.95 -4.09 4.92
N GLU A 55 -13.97 -3.98 5.77
CA GLU A 55 -15.17 -3.18 5.45
C GLU A 55 -14.84 -1.68 5.31
N LYS A 56 -13.99 -1.14 6.18
CA LYS A 56 -13.57 0.27 6.13
C LYS A 56 -12.80 0.57 4.85
N VAL A 57 -11.88 -0.32 4.48
CA VAL A 57 -11.08 -0.16 3.26
C VAL A 57 -11.94 -0.34 2.01
N ASN A 58 -12.86 -1.29 1.98
CA ASN A 58 -13.82 -1.43 0.89
C ASN A 58 -14.65 -0.16 0.70
N ARG A 59 -15.17 0.42 1.80
CA ARG A 59 -15.90 1.69 1.75
C ARG A 59 -15.03 2.82 1.18
N MET A 60 -13.78 2.94 1.64
CA MET A 60 -12.83 3.91 1.11
C MET A 60 -12.62 3.74 -0.40
N PHE A 61 -12.46 2.49 -0.89
CA PHE A 61 -12.33 2.23 -2.32
C PHE A 61 -13.60 2.63 -3.10
N PHE A 62 -14.80 2.33 -2.58
CA PHE A 62 -16.05 2.78 -3.23
C PHE A 62 -16.16 4.31 -3.26
N ASP A 63 -15.76 5.00 -2.21
CA ASP A 63 -15.76 6.47 -2.15
C ASP A 63 -14.74 7.09 -3.12
N ILE A 64 -13.64 6.40 -3.39
CA ILE A 64 -12.63 6.80 -4.38
C ILE A 64 -13.15 6.54 -5.80
N PHE A 65 -13.65 5.34 -6.08
CA PHE A 65 -14.12 4.95 -7.41
C PHE A 65 -15.44 5.60 -7.82
N SER A 66 -16.21 6.15 -6.89
CA SER A 66 -17.39 6.97 -7.19
C SER A 66 -17.05 8.38 -7.70
N LYS A 67 -15.78 8.78 -7.63
CA LYS A 67 -15.27 10.06 -8.14
C LYS A 67 -14.53 9.84 -9.46
N THR A 68 -14.38 10.91 -10.24
CA THR A 68 -13.51 10.88 -11.42
C THR A 68 -12.06 10.72 -10.97
N LEU A 69 -11.39 9.69 -11.50
CA LEU A 69 -9.96 9.48 -11.33
C LEU A 69 -9.27 10.03 -12.57
N ASP A 70 -8.47 11.07 -12.38
CA ASP A 70 -7.61 11.66 -13.41
C ASP A 70 -6.14 11.65 -12.96
N GLN A 71 -5.26 11.96 -13.90
CA GLN A 71 -3.81 12.01 -13.68
C GLN A 71 -3.26 13.45 -13.63
N GLN A 72 -4.10 14.46 -13.39
CA GLN A 72 -3.67 15.88 -13.48
C GLN A 72 -2.55 16.23 -12.49
N ASN A 73 -2.53 15.58 -11.32
CA ASN A 73 -1.51 15.76 -10.29
C ASN A 73 -0.51 14.59 -10.22
N CYS A 74 -0.47 13.72 -11.22
CA CYS A 74 0.44 12.58 -11.29
C CYS A 74 1.69 12.92 -12.11
N ARG A 75 2.87 12.49 -11.65
CA ARG A 75 4.15 12.62 -12.37
C ARG A 75 4.72 11.28 -12.82
N CYS A 76 3.90 10.22 -12.88
CA CYS A 76 4.37 8.92 -13.37
C CYS A 76 4.64 8.93 -14.87
N ALA A 77 3.96 9.80 -15.63
CA ALA A 77 4.24 10.00 -17.05
C ALA A 77 5.65 10.58 -17.30
N ASP A 78 6.21 11.31 -16.34
CA ASP A 78 7.57 11.87 -16.39
C ASP A 78 8.62 10.86 -15.86
N SER A 79 8.43 9.56 -16.12
CA SER A 79 9.34 8.56 -15.57
C SER A 79 10.76 8.72 -16.13
N ILE A 80 11.72 8.78 -15.21
CA ILE A 80 13.16 8.73 -15.53
C ILE A 80 13.67 7.28 -15.63
N VAL A 81 12.88 6.32 -15.16
CA VAL A 81 13.15 4.89 -15.27
C VAL A 81 12.27 4.38 -16.41
N CYS A 82 12.90 3.99 -17.52
CA CYS A 82 12.24 3.46 -18.71
C CYS A 82 12.72 2.03 -18.94
N LEU A 83 11.82 1.20 -19.47
CA LEU A 83 12.15 -0.10 -20.06
C LEU A 83 13.05 0.04 -21.29
#